data_AF-A0A7J7V0B5-F1
#
_entry.id   AF-A0A7J7V0B5-F1
#
_cell.length_a   1.000
_cell.length_b   1.000
_cell.length_c   1.000
_cell.angle_alpha   90.00
_cell.angle_beta   90.00
_cell.angle_gamma   90.00
#
_symmetry.space_group_name_H-M   'P 1'
#
loop_
_entity.id
_entity.type
_entity.pdbx_description
1 polymer ?
#
loop_
_entity_poly.entity_id
_entity_poly.type
_entity_poly.pdbx_seq_one_letter_code
_entity_poly.pdbx_strand_id
1 'polypeptide(L)'
;MQGRLVCRGPDERNQAAERMQQDATQLRDLFLDLGLEENVHCAPVLLTLRKLLNLRDPTMLGLEVASLRQQFPDVSEEHISALLDLRGDVSREQRLAALSSLQDGPQPSPRAGRRALFSLVPAPTPSPSCLFSGSCA
;
A
#
# COMPACT_ATOMS: atom_id res chain seq x y z
N MET A 1 -20.02 1.57 -10.69
CA MET A 1 -18.77 1.58 -11.49
C MET A 1 -17.59 1.47 -10.53
N GLN A 2 -17.23 0.27 -10.08
CA GLN A 2 -16.00 0.06 -9.28
C GLN A 2 -15.23 -1.09 -9.93
N GLY A 3 -14.61 -0.77 -11.07
CA GLY A 3 -13.57 -1.63 -11.62
C GLY A 3 -12.33 -1.50 -10.74
N ARG A 4 -11.59 -2.60 -10.60
CA ARG A 4 -10.29 -2.59 -9.92
C ARG A 4 -9.33 -1.69 -10.70
N LEU A 5 -8.77 -0.68 -10.05
CA LEU A 5 -7.70 0.13 -10.63
C LEU A 5 -6.43 -0.70 -10.70
N VAL A 6 -5.83 -0.77 -11.88
CA VAL A 6 -4.56 -1.46 -12.14
C VAL A 6 -3.78 -0.62 -13.14
N CYS A 7 -2.55 -0.23 -12.79
CA CYS A 7 -1.63 0.44 -13.69
C CYS A 7 -1.08 -0.57 -14.70
N ARG A 8 -1.25 -0.28 -15.99
CA ARG A 8 -0.85 -1.15 -17.11
C ARG A 8 0.58 -0.93 -17.57
N GLY A 9 1.28 0.05 -17.01
CA GLY A 9 2.62 0.41 -17.42
C GLY A 9 3.25 1.52 -16.57
N PRO A 10 4.52 1.87 -16.86
CA PRO A 10 5.26 2.89 -16.11
C PRO A 10 4.60 4.27 -16.17
N ASP A 11 3.99 4.65 -17.29
CA ASP A 11 3.35 5.97 -17.44
C ASP A 11 2.10 6.10 -16.56
N GLU A 12 1.25 5.08 -16.52
CA GLU A 12 0.09 5.06 -15.63
C GLU A 12 0.50 5.05 -14.16
N ARG A 13 1.59 4.35 -13.80
CA ARG A 13 2.15 4.39 -12.43
C ARG A 13 2.68 5.78 -12.08
N ASN A 14 3.41 6.42 -12.99
CA ASN A 14 3.89 7.79 -12.82
C ASN A 14 2.70 8.75 -12.60
N GLN A 15 1.67 8.66 -13.44
CA GLN A 15 0.48 9.51 -13.32
C GLN A 15 -0.26 9.29 -12.00
N ALA A 16 -0.46 8.03 -11.59
CA ALA A 16 -1.07 7.71 -10.31
C ALA A 16 -0.23 8.21 -9.12
N ALA A 17 1.10 8.11 -9.23
CA ALA A 17 2.05 8.58 -8.23
C ALA A 17 2.06 10.11 -8.11
N GLU A 18 2.00 10.84 -9.22
CA GLU A 18 1.86 12.29 -9.23
C GLU A 18 0.53 12.72 -8.61
N ARG A 19 -0.55 12.01 -8.95
CA ARG A 19 -1.86 12.26 -8.35
C ARG A 19 -1.85 12.06 -6.84
N MET A 20 -1.26 10.97 -6.33
CA MET A 20 -1.09 10.74 -4.90
C MET A 20 -0.30 11.86 -4.20
N GLN A 21 0.72 12.43 -4.87
CA GLN A 21 1.46 13.58 -4.32
C GLN A 21 0.58 14.84 -4.21
N GLN A 22 -0.21 15.12 -5.24
CA GLN A 22 -1.14 16.24 -5.25
C GLN A 22 -2.20 16.07 -4.14
N ASP A 23 -2.82 14.89 -4.06
CA ASP A 23 -3.83 14.58 -3.05
C ASP A 23 -3.25 14.68 -1.63
N ALA A 24 -2.01 14.22 -1.40
CA ALA A 24 -1.33 14.38 -0.11
C ALA A 24 -1.14 15.85 0.29
N THR A 25 -0.82 16.70 -0.68
CA THR A 25 -0.65 18.15 -0.45
C THR A 25 -1.99 18.79 -0.14
N GLN A 26 -3.01 18.52 -0.95
CA GLN A 26 -4.36 19.04 -0.76
C GLN A 26 -4.97 18.61 0.57
N LEU A 27 -4.82 17.33 0.96
CA LEU A 27 -5.31 16.84 2.24
C LEU A 27 -4.61 17.51 3.43
N ARG A 28 -3.29 17.68 3.34
CA ARG A 28 -2.53 18.38 4.38
C ARG A 28 -3.05 19.80 4.55
N ASP A 29 -3.13 20.55 3.44
CA ASP A 29 -3.51 21.96 3.47
C ASP A 29 -4.97 22.10 3.97
N LEU A 30 -5.88 21.22 3.53
CA LEU A 30 -7.25 21.16 4.03
C LEU A 30 -7.32 20.90 5.54
N PHE A 31 -6.53 19.97 6.07
CA PHE A 31 -6.53 19.71 7.52
C PHE A 31 -6.04 20.92 8.30
N LEU A 32 -5.03 21.65 7.80
CA LEU A 32 -4.55 22.88 8.43
C LEU A 32 -5.61 23.98 8.39
N ASP A 33 -6.26 24.19 7.25
CA ASP A 33 -7.32 25.20 7.08
C ASP A 33 -8.53 24.95 7.99
N LEU A 34 -8.82 23.67 8.30
CA LEU A 34 -9.89 23.26 9.20
C LEU A 34 -9.47 23.20 10.68
N GLY A 35 -8.22 23.51 11.01
CA GLY A 35 -7.69 23.40 12.38
C GLY A 35 -7.53 21.96 12.89
N LEU A 36 -7.46 20.99 12.00
CA LEU A 36 -7.29 19.55 12.27
C LEU A 36 -5.81 19.14 12.20
N GLU A 37 -4.95 19.87 12.91
CA GLU A 37 -3.49 19.70 12.87
C GLU A 37 -3.06 18.27 13.23
N GLU A 38 -3.79 17.62 14.13
CA GLU A 38 -3.52 16.23 14.50
C GLU A 38 -3.68 15.26 13.31
N ASN A 39 -4.54 15.56 12.34
CA ASN A 39 -4.82 14.69 11.19
C ASN A 39 -3.81 14.86 10.06
N VAL A 40 -2.97 15.90 10.10
CA VAL A 40 -1.91 16.15 9.12
C VAL A 40 -0.94 14.97 8.99
N HIS A 41 -0.77 14.19 10.07
CA HIS A 41 0.09 13.00 10.06
C HIS A 41 -0.38 11.90 9.09
N CYS A 42 -1.62 11.96 8.60
CA CYS A 42 -2.15 11.00 7.63
C CYS A 42 -1.60 11.26 6.23
N ALA A 43 -1.34 12.51 5.85
CA ALA A 43 -0.89 12.86 4.50
C ALA A 43 0.41 12.16 4.05
N PRO A 44 1.44 11.97 4.91
CA PRO A 44 2.62 11.19 4.59
C PRO A 44 2.35 9.75 4.11
N VAL A 45 1.24 9.11 4.48
CA VAL A 45 0.94 7.74 4.03
C VAL A 45 0.87 7.67 2.51
N LEU A 46 0.22 8.63 1.87
CA LEU A 46 0.10 8.69 0.42
C LEU A 46 1.45 8.87 -0.26
N LEU A 47 2.38 9.61 0.37
CA LEU A 47 3.74 9.77 -0.14
C LEU A 47 4.55 8.48 -0.03
N THR A 48 4.32 7.66 1.00
CA THR A 48 4.98 6.36 1.13
C THR A 48 4.37 5.34 0.16
N LEU A 49 3.04 5.34 -0.03
CA LEU A 49 2.37 4.51 -1.04
C LEU A 49 2.82 4.86 -2.46
N ARG A 50 2.99 6.16 -2.75
CA ARG A 50 3.53 6.66 -4.01
C ARG A 50 4.90 6.04 -4.34
N LYS A 51 5.80 5.93 -3.35
CA LYS A 51 7.14 5.36 -3.55
C LYS A 51 7.04 3.91 -4.01
N LEU A 52 6.21 3.10 -3.35
CA LEU A 52 5.96 1.71 -3.73
C LEU A 52 5.36 1.58 -5.13
N LEU A 53 4.39 2.45 -5.46
CA LEU A 53 3.72 2.44 -6.75
C LEU A 53 4.68 2.79 -7.89
N ASN A 54 5.56 3.79 -7.69
CA ASN A 54 6.44 4.31 -8.73
C ASN A 54 7.89 3.81 -8.67
N LEU A 55 8.16 2.80 -7.84
CA LEU A 55 9.49 2.23 -7.72
C LEU A 55 9.89 1.54 -9.04
N ARG A 56 10.92 2.06 -9.71
CA ARG A 56 11.36 1.59 -11.03
C ARG A 56 11.83 0.14 -11.03
N ASP A 57 12.56 -0.25 -9.98
CA ASP A 57 13.10 -1.60 -9.84
C ASP A 57 12.21 -2.44 -8.91
N PRO A 58 11.41 -3.39 -9.43
CA PRO A 58 10.54 -4.21 -8.60
C PRO A 58 11.30 -5.18 -7.67
N THR A 59 12.60 -5.44 -7.90
CA THR A 59 13.40 -6.27 -6.97
C THR A 59 13.59 -5.59 -5.62
N MET A 60 13.51 -4.26 -5.58
CA MET A 60 13.63 -3.43 -4.38
C MET A 60 12.31 -3.31 -3.61
N LEU A 61 11.22 -3.94 -4.06
CA LEU A 61 9.90 -3.88 -3.42
C LEU A 61 9.95 -4.31 -1.95
N GLY A 62 10.72 -5.35 -1.62
CA GLY A 62 10.85 -5.81 -0.23
C GLY A 62 11.37 -4.74 0.72
N LEU A 63 12.35 -3.93 0.28
CA LEU A 63 12.92 -2.86 1.08
C LEU A 63 11.93 -1.72 1.31
N GLU A 64 11.19 -1.33 0.28
CA GLU A 64 10.15 -0.30 0.40
C GLU A 64 8.99 -0.77 1.28
N VAL A 65 8.60 -2.05 1.18
CA VAL A 65 7.57 -2.64 2.05
C VAL A 65 8.04 -2.69 3.51
N ALA A 66 9.29 -3.08 3.76
CA ALA A 66 9.87 -3.03 5.10
C ALA A 66 9.89 -1.59 5.66
N SER A 67 10.24 -0.61 4.83
CA SER A 67 10.19 0.81 5.20
C SER A 67 8.78 1.31 5.51
N LEU A 68 7.78 0.87 4.73
CA LEU A 68 6.37 1.16 4.99
C LEU A 68 5.94 0.60 6.35
N ARG A 69 6.28 -0.67 6.66
CA ARG A 69 5.96 -1.30 7.95
C ARG A 69 6.59 -0.57 9.14
N GLN A 70 7.82 -0.06 8.99
CA GLN A 70 8.47 0.73 10.03
C GLN A 70 7.71 2.04 10.32
N GLN A 71 7.14 2.66 9.30
CA GLN A 71 6.37 3.91 9.43
C GLN A 71 4.92 3.66 9.88
N PHE A 72 4.33 2.53 9.46
CA PHE A 72 2.95 2.15 9.71
C PHE A 72 2.88 0.67 10.12
N PRO A 73 3.06 0.38 11.42
CA PRO A 73 3.20 -0.99 11.91
C PRO A 73 1.91 -1.81 11.85
N ASP A 74 0.77 -1.16 11.65
CA ASP A 74 -0.55 -1.76 11.50
C ASP A 74 -0.91 -2.13 10.05
N VAL A 75 0.02 -1.94 9.09
CA VAL A 75 -0.14 -2.43 7.72
C VAL A 75 -0.18 -3.96 7.70
N SER A 76 -1.02 -4.54 6.85
CA SER A 76 -1.23 -5.99 6.75
C SER A 76 -0.79 -6.52 5.38
N GLU A 77 -0.60 -7.84 5.25
CA GLU A 77 -0.31 -8.47 3.96
C GLU A 77 -1.39 -8.19 2.90
N GLU A 78 -2.65 -8.06 3.31
CA GLU A 78 -3.75 -7.75 2.39
C GLU A 78 -3.65 -6.32 1.84
N HIS A 79 -3.23 -5.35 2.67
CA HIS A 79 -2.95 -3.99 2.20
C HIS A 79 -1.80 -3.96 1.18
N ILE A 80 -0.72 -4.71 1.45
CA ILE A 80 0.40 -4.82 0.52
C ILE A 80 -0.04 -5.51 -0.77
N SER A 81 -0.80 -6.59 -0.68
CA SER A 81 -1.30 -7.32 -1.85
C SER A 81 -2.15 -6.42 -2.74
N ALA A 82 -3.05 -5.63 -2.17
CA ALA A 82 -3.86 -4.66 -2.91
C ALA A 82 -3.01 -3.58 -3.62
N LEU A 83 -1.92 -3.11 -2.98
CA LEU A 83 -0.97 -2.17 -3.59
C LEU A 83 -0.19 -2.79 -4.75
N LEU A 84 0.28 -4.03 -4.59
CA LEU A 84 1.00 -4.74 -5.65
C LEU A 84 0.08 -5.04 -6.83
N ASP A 85 -1.19 -5.32 -6.57
CA ASP A 85 -2.21 -5.51 -7.58
C ASP A 85 -2.56 -4.22 -8.33
N LEU A 86 -2.64 -3.08 -7.62
CA LEU A 86 -2.76 -1.78 -8.25
C LEU A 86 -1.55 -1.48 -9.14
N ARG A 87 -0.35 -1.87 -8.72
CA ARG A 87 0.90 -1.60 -9.45
C ARG A 87 0.99 -2.37 -10.78
N GLY A 88 0.48 -3.60 -10.83
CA GLY A 88 0.23 -4.35 -12.07
C GLY A 88 1.44 -4.98 -12.77
N ASP A 89 2.68 -4.62 -12.41
CA ASP A 89 3.92 -5.13 -13.04
C ASP A 89 4.76 -6.02 -12.11
N VAL A 90 4.13 -6.71 -11.17
CA VAL A 90 4.81 -7.49 -10.12
C VAL A 90 4.73 -8.99 -10.41
N SER A 91 5.88 -9.66 -10.52
CA SER A 91 5.95 -11.12 -10.68
C SER A 91 5.53 -11.85 -9.39
N ARG A 92 5.25 -13.15 -9.49
CA ARG A 92 4.91 -13.97 -8.31
C ARG A 92 6.04 -13.98 -7.28
N GLU A 93 7.28 -14.11 -7.75
CA GLU A 93 8.48 -14.13 -6.91
C GLU A 93 8.69 -12.78 -6.22
N GLN A 94 8.52 -11.68 -6.94
CA GLN A 94 8.61 -10.32 -6.40
C GLN A 94 7.52 -10.06 -5.36
N ARG A 95 6.29 -10.53 -5.62
CA ARG A 95 5.18 -10.44 -4.64
C ARG A 95 5.54 -11.20 -3.36
N LEU A 96 6.03 -12.44 -3.46
CA LEU A 96 6.41 -13.23 -2.29
C LEU A 96 7.53 -12.56 -1.49
N ALA A 97 8.57 -12.04 -2.16
CA ALA A 97 9.66 -11.33 -1.50
C ALA A 97 9.18 -10.03 -0.81
N ALA A 98 8.24 -9.31 -1.42
CA ALA A 98 7.63 -8.12 -0.83
C ALA A 98 6.83 -8.47 0.44
N LEU A 99 6.03 -9.53 0.40
CA LEU A 99 5.22 -9.99 1.54
C LEU A 99 6.08 -10.56 2.67
N SER A 100 7.12 -11.37 2.37
CA SER A 100 8.02 -11.90 3.40
C SER A 100 8.75 -10.79 4.17
N SER A 101 9.05 -9.68 3.48
CA SER A 101 9.67 -8.50 4.09
C SER A 101 8.80 -7.84 5.18
N LEU A 102 7.48 -8.07 5.18
CA LEU A 102 6.60 -7.68 6.29
C LEU A 102 6.83 -8.50 7.55
N GLN A 103 7.39 -9.70 7.47
CA GLN A 103 7.62 -10.58 8.60
C GLN A 103 9.06 -10.43 9.11
N ASP A 104 10.02 -10.30 8.19
CA ASP A 104 11.46 -10.31 8.46
C ASP A 104 12.03 -8.97 8.99
N GLY A 105 11.24 -7.89 8.96
CA GLY A 105 11.68 -6.57 9.41
C GLY A 105 11.84 -6.44 10.95
N PRO A 106 12.76 -5.60 11.44
CA PRO A 106 12.92 -5.33 12.88
C PRO A 106 11.62 -4.85 13.50
N GLN A 107 11.39 -5.17 14.78
CA GLN A 107 10.18 -4.72 15.48
C GLN A 107 10.06 -3.19 15.39
N PRO A 108 8.89 -2.65 15.01
CA PRO A 108 8.68 -1.22 14.90
C PRO A 108 8.95 -0.56 16.26
N SER A 109 9.66 0.57 16.25
CA SER A 109 10.08 1.22 17.49
C SER A 109 8.86 1.60 18.37
N PRO A 110 8.94 1.51 19.72
CA PRO A 110 7.82 1.87 20.61
C PRO A 110 7.37 3.33 20.50
N ARG A 111 8.22 4.21 19.92
CA ARG A 111 7.90 5.61 19.61
C ARG A 111 7.06 5.76 18.34
N ALA A 112 6.83 4.69 17.58
CA ALA A 112 5.78 4.60 16.59
C ALA A 112 4.39 4.50 17.26
N GLY A 113 4.15 5.32 18.29
CA GLY A 113 2.83 5.60 18.84
C GLY A 113 2.04 6.53 17.92
N ARG A 114 2.04 6.27 16.62
CA ARG A 114 1.23 7.02 15.66
C ARG A 114 0.01 6.16 15.36
N ARG A 115 -1.15 6.78 15.59
CA ARG A 115 -2.51 6.24 15.45
C ARG A 115 -2.61 5.22 14.31
N ALA A 116 -3.26 4.11 14.59
CA ALA A 116 -3.53 3.10 13.58
C ALA A 116 -4.30 3.74 12.40
N LEU A 117 -3.77 3.58 11.20
CA LEU A 117 -4.34 4.09 9.95
C LEU A 117 -4.87 2.92 9.12
N PHE A 118 -4.03 1.93 8.89
CA PHE A 118 -4.36 0.76 8.09
C PHE A 118 -5.39 -0.13 8.78
N SER A 119 -5.42 -0.18 10.12
CA SER A 119 -6.47 -0.92 10.82
C SER A 119 -7.88 -0.35 10.59
N LEU A 120 -7.99 0.92 10.16
CA LEU A 120 -9.26 1.58 9.85
C LEU A 120 -9.66 1.42 8.38
N VAL A 121 -8.74 0.94 7.53
CA VAL A 121 -8.97 0.74 6.10
C VAL A 121 -9.29 -0.75 5.90
N PRO A 122 -10.50 -1.10 5.41
CA PRO A 122 -10.79 -2.47 5.06
C PRO A 122 -9.92 -2.91 3.89
N ALA A 123 -9.09 -3.93 4.09
CA ALA A 123 -8.36 -4.54 2.99
C ALA A 123 -9.31 -5.36 2.11
N PRO A 124 -9.14 -5.39 0.78
CA PRO A 124 -9.91 -6.28 -0.07
C PRO A 124 -9.62 -7.72 0.33
N THR A 125 -10.62 -8.45 0.80
CA THR A 125 -10.44 -9.88 1.07
C THR A 125 -10.35 -10.63 -0.24
N PRO A 126 -9.46 -11.63 -0.37
CA PRO A 126 -9.52 -12.53 -1.50
C PRO A 126 -10.91 -13.17 -1.50
N SER A 127 -11.67 -12.96 -2.57
CA SER A 127 -12.93 -13.68 -2.77
C SER A 127 -12.66 -15.16 -2.60
N PRO A 128 -13.43 -15.91 -1.79
CA PRO A 128 -13.23 -17.34 -1.65
C PRO A 128 -13.41 -17.94 -3.04
N SER A 129 -12.30 -18.26 -3.68
CA SER A 129 -12.31 -19.03 -4.91
C SER A 129 -12.97 -20.34 -4.55
N CYS A 130 -14.24 -20.52 -4.94
CA CYS A 130 -14.88 -21.81 -4.95
C CYS A 130 -13.96 -22.71 -5.77
N LEU A 131 -13.17 -23.52 -5.07
CA LEU A 131 -12.48 -24.65 -5.65
C LEU A 131 -13.59 -25.49 -6.26
N PHE A 132 -13.70 -25.44 -7.58
CA PHE A 132 -14.49 -26.41 -8.32
C PHE A 132 -13.75 -27.73 -8.17
N SER A 133 -14.01 -28.43 -7.07
CA SER A 133 -13.72 -29.86 -6.95
C SER A 133 -14.67 -30.56 -7.90
N GLY A 134 -14.28 -30.59 -9.18
CA GLY A 134 -14.85 -31.50 -10.15
C GLY A 134 -14.44 -32.91 -9.76
N SER A 135 -15.40 -33.66 -9.24
CA SER A 135 -15.41 -35.12 -9.37
C SER A 135 -16.84 -35.60 -9.21
N CYS A 136 -17.54 -35.78 -10.33
CA CYS A 136 -18.66 -36.71 -10.41
C CYS A 136 -18.31 -37.72 -11.51
N ALA A 137 -18.50 -38.99 -11.15
CA ALA A 137 -18.09 -40.20 -11.83
C ALA A 137 -18.60 -40.35 -13.27
#